data_AF-A0A965KBD1-F1
#
_entry.id   AF-A0A965KBD1-F1
#
_cell.length_a   1.000
_cell.length_b   1.000
_cell.length_c   1.000
_cell.angle_alpha   90.00
_cell.angle_beta   90.00
_cell.angle_gamma   90.00
#
_symmetry.space_group_name_H-M   'P 1'
#
loop_
_entity.id
_entity.type
_entity.pdbx_description
1 polymer ?
#
loop_
_entity_poly.entity_id
_entity_poly.type
_entity_poly.pdbx_seq_one_letter_code
_entity_poly.pdbx_strand_id
1 'polypeptide(L)'
;MDNMKPKLITKQAVVIDLVLTVVFFVWITSILKKHVPWGERGDTAVLLGAAYCGLCLSGVFWMALNLFRVTLADQMLPKSADGK
;
A
#
# COMPACT_ATOMS: atom_id res chain seq x y z
N MET A 1 -15.60 -32.48 -1.01
CA MET A 1 -14.52 -31.69 -1.65
C MET A 1 -14.32 -30.46 -0.78
N ASP A 2 -13.45 -30.59 0.21
CA ASP A 2 -13.14 -29.51 1.14
C ASP A 2 -12.61 -28.31 0.36
N ASN A 3 -13.26 -27.16 0.56
CA ASN A 3 -12.91 -25.90 -0.06
C ASN A 3 -11.54 -25.45 0.45
N MET A 4 -10.46 -26.01 -0.09
CA MET A 4 -9.07 -25.62 0.17
C MET A 4 -8.75 -24.31 -0.59
N LYS A 5 -9.65 -23.32 -0.53
CA LYS A 5 -9.34 -21.97 -0.97
C LYS A 5 -8.38 -21.41 0.08
N PRO A 6 -7.10 -21.12 -0.24
CA PRO A 6 -6.22 -20.45 0.69
C PRO A 6 -6.92 -19.17 1.15
N LYS A 7 -6.95 -18.97 2.47
CA LYS A 7 -7.67 -17.84 3.07
C LYS A 7 -7.00 -16.54 2.61
N LEU A 8 -7.56 -15.92 1.56
CA LEU A 8 -7.03 -14.73 0.89
C LEU A 8 -6.78 -13.56 1.85
N ILE A 9 -7.51 -13.53 2.97
CA ILE A 9 -7.32 -12.56 4.05
C ILE A 9 -6.90 -13.28 5.33
N THR A 10 -5.59 -13.35 5.52
CA THR A 10 -4.99 -13.62 6.82
C THR A 10 -4.75 -12.29 7.55
N LYS A 11 -5.07 -12.25 8.86
CA LYS A 11 -4.88 -11.06 9.70
C LYS A 11 -3.44 -10.54 9.65
N GLN A 12 -2.47 -11.45 9.55
CA GLN A 12 -1.05 -11.12 9.43
C GLN A 12 -0.72 -10.30 8.18
N ALA A 13 -1.33 -10.62 7.02
CA ALA A 13 -1.08 -9.88 5.78
C ALA A 13 -1.56 -8.43 5.89
N VAL A 14 -2.73 -8.21 6.50
CA VAL A 14 -3.28 -6.87 6.72
C VAL A 14 -2.37 -6.04 7.63
N VAL A 15 -1.79 -6.65 8.67
CA VAL A 15 -0.83 -5.96 9.55
C VAL A 15 0.45 -5.58 8.79
N ILE A 16 0.96 -6.48 7.93
CA ILE A 16 2.13 -6.20 7.09
C ILE A 16 1.85 -5.04 6.13
N ASP A 17 0.70 -5.05 5.44
CA ASP A 17 0.29 -3.99 4.52
C ASP A 17 0.20 -2.62 5.23
N LEU A 18 -0.24 -2.63 6.50
CA LEU A 18 -0.35 -1.44 7.34
C LEU A 18 0.97 -0.88 7.79
N VAL A 19 1.88 -1.74 8.25
CA VAL A 19 3.24 -1.30 8.56
C VAL A 19 3.91 -0.74 7.30
N LEU A 20 3.78 -1.42 6.17
CA LEU A 20 4.41 -1.00 4.91
C LEU A 20 3.87 0.34 4.42
N THR A 21 2.55 0.57 4.54
CA THR A 21 1.92 1.84 4.15
C THR A 21 2.31 2.98 5.08
N VAL A 22 2.44 2.75 6.39
CA VAL A 22 2.91 3.78 7.33
C VAL A 22 4.36 4.16 7.07
N VAL A 23 5.23 3.18 6.80
CA VAL A 23 6.63 3.43 6.42
C VAL A 23 6.70 4.22 5.12
N PHE A 24 5.92 3.81 4.11
CA PHE A 24 5.83 4.51 2.84
C PHE A 24 5.34 5.96 3.01
N PHE A 25 4.33 6.19 3.88
CA PHE A 25 3.82 7.53 4.18
C PHE A 25 4.90 8.46 4.74
N VAL A 26 5.63 8.01 5.76
CA VAL A 26 6.70 8.82 6.36
C VAL A 26 7.80 9.13 5.33
N TRP A 27 8.18 8.12 4.54
CA TRP A 27 9.21 8.26 3.51
C TRP A 27 8.78 9.23 2.40
N ILE A 28 7.59 9.06 1.84
CA ILE A 28 7.09 9.89 0.74
C ILE A 28 6.86 11.33 1.19
N THR A 29 6.29 11.54 2.39
CA THR A 29 6.13 12.89 2.95
C THR A 29 7.47 13.58 3.19
N SER A 30 8.52 12.84 3.60
CA SER A 30 9.86 13.42 3.74
C SER A 30 10.45 13.87 2.40
N ILE A 31 10.14 13.17 1.31
CA ILE A 31 10.57 13.56 -0.04
C ILE A 31 9.78 14.77 -0.51
N LEU A 32 8.46 14.74 -0.37
CA LEU A 32 7.56 15.79 -0.85
C LEU A 32 7.83 17.14 -0.20
N LYS A 33 8.24 17.18 1.08
CA LYS A 33 8.62 18.43 1.76
C LYS A 33 9.61 19.28 0.96
N LYS A 34 10.55 18.67 0.23
CA LYS A 34 11.56 19.38 -0.58
C LYS A 34 10.98 19.99 -1.86
N HIS A 35 9.82 19.53 -2.30
CA HIS A 35 9.19 19.93 -3.56
C HIS A 35 7.97 20.84 -3.36
N VAL A 36 7.50 21.05 -2.13
CA VAL A 36 6.33 21.90 -1.86
C VAL A 36 6.73 23.38 -1.93
N PRO A 37 6.18 24.16 -2.88
CA PRO A 37 6.55 25.57 -3.09
C PRO A 37 5.80 26.51 -2.12
N TRP A 38 5.65 26.13 -0.84
CA TRP A 38 4.91 26.90 0.18
C TRP A 38 5.82 27.46 1.27
N GLY A 39 7.13 27.56 1.01
CA GLY A 39 8.11 28.07 1.99
C GLY A 39 7.75 29.43 2.58
N GLU A 40 7.09 30.29 1.79
CA GLU A 40 6.65 31.63 2.21
C GLU A 40 5.51 31.62 3.26
N ARG A 41 4.74 30.53 3.38
CA ARG A 41 3.66 30.37 4.38
C ARG A 41 4.15 29.73 5.70
N GLY A 42 5.42 29.39 5.81
CA GLY A 42 6.02 28.78 6.99
C GLY A 42 6.04 27.25 6.99
N ASP A 43 6.90 26.68 7.85
CA ASP A 43 7.20 25.25 7.94
C ASP A 43 5.96 24.36 8.15
N THR A 44 4.99 24.83 8.92
CA THR A 44 3.74 24.10 9.20
C THR A 44 2.90 23.92 7.93
N ALA A 45 2.87 24.92 7.04
CA ALA A 45 2.12 24.84 5.79
C ALA A 45 2.79 23.84 4.82
N VAL A 46 4.12 23.86 4.75
CA VAL A 46 4.91 22.90 3.95
C VAL A 46 4.69 21.47 4.44
N LEU A 47 4.69 21.25 5.76
CA LEU A 47 4.41 19.95 6.37
C LEU A 47 2.99 19.48 6.04
N LEU A 48 1.98 20.35 6.19
CA LEU A 48 0.58 20.03 5.88
C LEU A 48 0.38 19.68 4.40
N GLY A 49 0.98 20.45 3.49
CA GLY A 49 0.92 20.16 2.05
C GLY A 49 1.58 18.82 1.70
N ALA A 50 2.77 18.58 2.22
CA ALA A 50 3.49 17.32 2.01
C ALA A 50 2.77 16.12 2.63
N ALA A 51 2.14 16.29 3.80
CA ALA A 51 1.34 15.25 4.45
C ALA A 51 0.06 14.95 3.67
N TYR A 52 -0.66 15.96 3.17
CA TYR A 52 -1.89 15.76 2.41
C TYR A 52 -1.64 15.00 1.10
N CYS A 53 -0.61 15.41 0.34
CA CYS A 53 -0.20 14.68 -0.86
C CYS A 53 0.35 13.28 -0.52
N GLY A 54 1.15 13.15 0.53
CA GLY A 54 1.67 11.86 0.97
C GLY A 54 0.56 10.88 1.39
N LEU A 55 -0.52 11.38 2.00
CA LEU A 55 -1.65 10.58 2.43
C LEU A 55 -2.42 10.01 1.24
N CYS A 56 -2.63 10.81 0.20
CA CYS A 56 -3.21 10.34 -1.06
C CYS A 56 -2.37 9.23 -1.70
N LEU A 57 -1.06 9.46 -1.86
CA LEU A 57 -0.14 8.48 -2.43
C LEU A 57 -0.09 7.17 -1.62
N SER A 58 -0.12 7.29 -0.29
CA SER A 58 -0.14 6.13 0.61
C SER A 58 -1.47 5.37 0.54
N GLY A 59 -2.59 6.06 0.31
CA GLY A 59 -3.88 5.43 0.05
C GLY A 59 -3.87 4.62 -1.25
N VAL A 60 -3.28 5.16 -2.34
CA VAL A 60 -3.13 4.43 -3.60
C VAL A 60 -2.19 3.23 -3.42
N PHE A 61 -1.08 3.40 -2.70
CA PHE A 61 -0.15 2.32 -2.37
C PHE A 61 -0.83 1.19 -1.60
N TRP A 62 -1.66 1.52 -0.60
CA TRP A 62 -2.47 0.54 0.12
C TRP A 62 -3.40 -0.25 -0.80
N MET A 63 -4.09 0.42 -1.73
CA MET A 63 -4.95 -0.26 -2.70
C MET A 63 -4.13 -1.18 -3.62
N ALA A 64 -2.94 -0.76 -4.03
CA ALA A 64 -2.03 -1.57 -4.84
C ALA A 64 -1.56 -2.83 -4.09
N LEU A 65 -1.26 -2.74 -2.78
CA LEU A 65 -0.92 -3.91 -1.96
C LEU A 65 -2.08 -4.92 -1.89
N ASN A 66 -3.32 -4.43 -1.76
CA ASN A 66 -4.49 -5.31 -1.76
C ASN A 66 -4.66 -6.05 -3.09
N LEU A 67 -4.45 -5.37 -4.22
CA LEU A 67 -4.49 -6.00 -5.55
C LEU A 67 -3.35 -7.01 -5.71
N PHE A 68 -2.13 -6.63 -5.34
CA PHE A 68 -0.96 -7.50 -5.40
C PHE A 68 -1.19 -8.79 -4.62
N ARG A 69 -1.78 -8.71 -3.43
CA ARG A 69 -2.13 -9.88 -2.63
C ARG A 69 -3.14 -10.80 -3.33
N VAL A 70 -4.16 -10.25 -3.98
CA VAL A 70 -5.14 -11.05 -4.73
C VAL A 70 -4.46 -11.74 -5.90
N THR A 71 -3.62 -11.02 -6.66
CA THR A 71 -2.85 -11.60 -7.77
C THR A 71 -1.89 -12.68 -7.29
N LEU A 72 -1.15 -12.44 -6.20
CA LEU A 72 -0.20 -13.39 -5.64
C LEU A 72 -0.92 -14.65 -5.13
N ALA A 73 -2.09 -14.50 -4.51
CA ALA A 73 -2.91 -15.64 -4.12
C ALA A 73 -3.41 -16.45 -5.33
N ASP A 74 -3.78 -15.79 -6.43
CA ASP A 74 -4.17 -16.43 -7.68
C ASP A 74 -3.00 -17.19 -8.33
N GLN A 75 -1.79 -16.60 -8.35
CA GLN A 75 -0.58 -17.25 -8.89
C GLN A 75 -0.07 -18.41 -8.03
N MET A 76 -0.32 -18.38 -6.71
CA MET A 76 0.05 -19.45 -5.78
C MET A 76 -0.93 -20.63 -5.83
N LEU A 77 -2.12 -20.48 -6.41
CA LEU A 77 -2.98 -21.62 -6.67
C LEU A 77 -2.27 -22.51 -7.69
N PRO A 78 -2.06 -23.81 -7.40
CA PRO A 78 -1.52 -24.72 -8.40
C PRO A 78 -2.44 -24.65 -9.61
N LYS A 79 -1.88 -24.31 -10.79
CA LYS A 79 -2.60 -24.41 -12.05
C LYS A 79 -3.00 -25.87 -12.16
N SER A 80 -4.25 -26.21 -11.84
CA SER A 80 -4.77 -27.54 -12.12
C SER A 80 -4.42 -27.76 -13.58
N ALA A 81 -3.56 -28.73 -13.82
CA ALA A 81 -3.38 -29.30 -15.13
C ALA A 81 -4.74 -29.91 -15.46
N ASP A 82 -5.62 -29.07 -16.00
CA ASP A 82 -6.76 -29.53 -16.77
C ASP A 82 -6.13 -30.34 -17.90
N GLY A 83 -6.16 -31.65 -17.66
CA GLY A 83 -5.66 -32.65 -18.58
C GLY A 83 -6.39 -32.51 -19.90
N LYS A 84 -5.69 -32.93 -20.94
CA LYS A 84 -6.28 -33.30 -22.23
C LYS A 84 -7.61 -34.03 -22.08
#